data_AF-A0A1M3H9I4-F1
#
_entry.id   AF-A0A1M3H9I4-F1
#
_cell.length_a   1.000
_cell.length_b   1.000
_cell.length_c   1.000
_cell.angle_alpha   90.00
_cell.angle_beta   90.00
_cell.angle_gamma   90.00
#
_symmetry.space_group_name_H-M   'P 1'
#
loop_
_entity.id
_entity.type
_entity.pdbx_description
1 polymer ?
#
loop_
_entity_poly.entity_id
_entity_poly.type
_entity_poly.pdbx_seq_one_letter_code
_entity_poly.pdbx_strand_id
1 'polypeptide(L)'
;MNTAPHSFGKSLFELLSSMRFAISLLSILAVASIVGTVLKQAEPYNNYVIQFGPFWFQVFEKLGLYDVYHAAWFLLILTFLVVSTSVCIYRNAPNFVREMKSFREHVSEQSLNAFKHRHEAATTQPPAALAASAQRYLEGQGYKVKNLSRDDGVLLAAKAGSWNRLGYLLAHSAIVMICIGGLMDGNLVFKAQQLLGYKKIETRDIPQSQVPAISRLAPSNPSFRGSVQIPEGSSADVAFLNVADGYLVQDLPFTVALKQFRIEHYTTGQPKSFESDIELFDRSGKKIREATIAVNHPLIHDGIAIYQASFADGGTRLTLRGWNLFAPTAASFPIEGTVLQSATLTSAAGDYTLEFIDFRPFNIENMGGEIAASGDAMSVLGGSPVSDNRHLRNVGPSFQYKLRDSRGQAREFSNYMLPLELDGRWYMMSGVRESPNESFRYMRMPLDADGK
;
A
#
# COMPACT_ATOMS: atom_id res chain seq x y z
N MET A 1 29.45 47.74 17.36
CA MET A 1 29.08 46.73 16.35
C MET A 1 29.95 45.51 16.57
N ASN A 2 29.49 44.54 17.38
CA ASN A 2 30.25 43.31 17.65
C ASN A 2 29.59 42.15 16.89
N THR A 3 30.00 41.95 15.65
CA THR A 3 29.66 40.73 14.89
C THR A 3 30.77 39.72 15.11
N ALA A 4 30.71 39.00 16.24
CA ALA A 4 31.46 37.76 16.32
C ALA A 4 30.92 36.82 15.23
N PRO A 5 31.78 36.16 14.44
CA PRO A 5 31.32 35.23 13.42
C PRO A 5 30.54 34.12 14.12
N HIS A 6 29.27 33.96 13.77
CA HIS A 6 28.49 32.83 14.25
C HIS A 6 29.22 31.57 13.78
N SER A 7 29.65 30.72 14.72
CA SER A 7 30.21 29.41 14.36
C SER A 7 29.19 28.68 13.50
N PHE A 8 29.62 28.01 12.43
CA PHE A 8 28.73 27.29 11.50
C PHE A 8 27.67 26.43 12.21
N GLY A 9 28.05 25.75 13.29
CA GLY A 9 27.11 24.94 14.10
C GLY A 9 26.00 25.75 14.76
N LYS A 10 26.26 26.99 15.20
CA LYS A 10 25.25 27.88 15.79
C LYS A 10 24.25 28.36 14.72
N SER A 11 24.74 28.75 13.54
CA SER A 11 23.86 29.13 12.43
C SER A 11 23.02 27.96 11.93
N LEU A 12 23.60 26.75 11.85
CA LEU A 12 22.88 25.53 11.49
C LEU A 12 21.79 25.20 12.53
N PHE A 13 22.10 25.29 13.82
CA PHE A 13 21.13 25.08 14.88
C PHE A 13 20.00 26.12 14.86
N GLU A 14 20.33 27.40 14.64
CA GLU A 14 19.34 28.47 14.50
C GLU A 14 18.39 28.21 13.31
N LEU A 15 18.93 27.80 12.15
CA LEU A 15 18.15 27.41 10.97
C LEU A 15 17.23 26.21 11.27
N LEU A 16 17.78 25.13 11.83
CA LEU A 16 17.01 23.92 12.16
C LEU A 16 15.94 24.19 13.22
N SER A 17 16.17 25.15 14.13
CA SER A 17 15.19 25.56 15.15
C SER A 17 14.14 26.57 14.66
N SER A 18 14.19 26.98 13.39
CA SER A 18 13.27 27.97 12.83
C SER A 18 11.93 27.37 12.42
N MET A 19 10.84 27.91 12.96
CA MET A 19 9.47 27.54 12.58
C MET A 19 9.20 27.79 11.08
N ARG A 20 9.77 28.87 10.52
CA ARG A 20 9.62 29.20 9.09
C ARG A 20 10.27 28.14 8.22
N PHE A 21 11.43 27.63 8.63
CA PHE A 21 12.13 26.58 7.91
C PHE A 21 11.32 25.28 7.90
N ALA A 22 10.78 24.86 9.05
CA ALA A 22 9.92 23.68 9.14
C ALA A 22 8.67 23.78 8.25
N ILE A 23 7.99 24.93 8.25
CA ILE A 23 6.79 25.17 7.42
C ILE A 23 7.16 25.11 5.93
N SER A 24 8.27 25.72 5.52
CA SER A 24 8.74 25.64 4.13
C SER A 24 9.03 24.20 3.70
N LEU A 25 9.70 23.40 4.54
CA LEU A 25 9.95 21.97 4.25
C LEU A 25 8.64 21.18 4.12
N LEU A 26 7.69 21.41 5.02
CA LEU A 26 6.38 20.75 4.96
C LEU A 26 5.63 21.10 3.67
N SER A 27 5.65 22.37 3.24
CA SER A 27 5.02 22.78 1.98
C SER A 27 5.66 22.11 0.76
N ILE A 28 7.00 22.01 0.74
CA ILE A 28 7.70 21.31 -0.36
C ILE A 28 7.35 19.83 -0.37
N LEU A 29 7.32 19.19 0.81
CA LEU A 29 6.94 17.78 0.95
C LEU A 29 5.50 17.54 0.48
N ALA A 30 4.58 18.46 0.77
CA ALA A 30 3.19 18.38 0.31
C ALA A 30 3.09 18.43 -1.22
N VAL A 31 3.79 19.36 -1.87
CA VAL A 31 3.84 19.44 -3.35
C VAL A 31 4.43 18.17 -3.95
N ALA A 32 5.54 17.67 -3.38
CA ALA A 32 6.17 16.42 -3.80
C ALA A 32 5.20 15.23 -3.69
N SER A 33 4.44 15.15 -2.59
CA SER A 33 3.47 14.08 -2.35
C SER A 33 2.32 14.12 -3.36
N ILE A 34 1.86 15.31 -3.76
CA ILE A 34 0.84 15.47 -4.81
C ILE A 34 1.34 14.83 -6.12
N VAL A 35 2.59 15.10 -6.52
CA VAL A 35 3.18 14.49 -7.72
C VAL A 35 3.20 12.96 -7.60
N GLY A 36 3.63 12.44 -6.44
CA GLY A 36 3.66 11.00 -6.16
C GLY A 36 2.28 10.34 -6.14
N THR A 37 1.20 11.07 -5.84
CA THR A 37 -0.17 10.55 -5.90
C THR A 37 -0.77 10.54 -7.30
N VAL A 38 -0.38 11.48 -8.16
CA VAL A 38 -0.90 11.57 -9.53
C VAL A 38 -0.22 10.55 -10.44
N LEU A 39 1.08 10.33 -10.26
CA LEU A 39 1.84 9.36 -11.03
C LEU A 39 1.80 7.99 -10.35
N LYS A 40 1.31 6.94 -11.03
CA LYS A 40 1.42 5.56 -10.55
C LYS A 40 2.88 5.26 -10.21
N GLN A 41 3.16 4.81 -9.00
CA GLN A 41 4.52 4.60 -8.49
C GLN A 41 4.96 3.15 -8.71
N ALA A 42 6.26 2.93 -8.87
CA ALA A 42 6.91 1.62 -8.94
C ALA A 42 6.35 0.65 -10.02
N GLU A 43 5.90 1.19 -11.15
CA GLU A 43 5.56 0.37 -12.33
C GLU A 43 6.82 -0.03 -13.10
N PRO A 44 6.76 -1.12 -13.89
CA PRO A 44 7.83 -1.45 -14.84
C PRO A 44 8.15 -0.29 -15.78
N TYR A 45 9.44 -0.04 -16.03
CA TYR A 45 9.89 1.10 -16.84
C TYR A 45 9.29 1.13 -18.25
N ASN A 46 9.05 -0.04 -18.85
CA ASN A 46 8.39 -0.14 -20.15
C ASN A 46 7.00 0.52 -20.16
N ASN A 47 6.24 0.41 -19.07
CA ASN A 47 4.92 1.03 -18.96
C ASN A 47 5.04 2.57 -19.00
N TYR A 48 6.03 3.13 -18.31
CA TYR A 48 6.30 4.57 -18.33
C TYR A 48 6.80 5.06 -19.70
N VAL A 49 7.67 4.29 -20.36
CA VAL A 49 8.15 4.63 -21.71
C VAL A 49 7.00 4.66 -22.72
N ILE A 50 6.09 3.68 -22.65
CA ILE A 50 4.89 3.64 -23.50
C ILE A 50 3.98 4.84 -23.22
N GLN A 51 3.81 5.23 -21.95
CA GLN A 51 2.90 6.29 -21.56
C GLN A 51 3.42 7.70 -21.87
N PHE A 52 4.71 7.97 -21.66
CA PHE A 52 5.28 9.32 -21.74
C PHE A 52 6.24 9.53 -22.91
N GLY A 53 6.66 8.44 -23.57
CA GLY A 53 7.70 8.44 -24.59
C GLY A 53 9.12 8.54 -23.99
N PRO A 54 10.17 8.28 -24.80
CA PRO A 54 11.55 8.17 -24.32
C PRO A 54 12.11 9.44 -23.67
N PHE A 55 11.73 10.63 -24.16
CA PHE A 55 12.28 11.90 -23.66
C PHE A 55 11.80 12.19 -22.22
N TRP A 56 10.48 12.22 -22.01
CA TRP A 56 9.91 12.50 -20.69
C TRP A 56 10.23 11.39 -19.70
N PHE A 57 10.37 10.15 -20.17
CA PHE A 57 10.86 9.05 -19.37
C PHE A 57 12.19 9.36 -18.69
N GLN A 58 13.21 9.75 -19.47
CA GLN A 58 14.53 10.07 -18.94
C GLN A 58 14.51 11.28 -17.98
N VAL A 59 13.64 12.26 -18.22
CA VAL A 59 13.51 13.44 -17.33
C VAL A 59 12.96 13.01 -15.98
N PHE A 60 11.86 12.25 -15.97
CA PHE A 60 11.20 11.79 -14.74
C PHE A 60 12.05 10.79 -13.97
N GLU A 61 12.78 9.91 -14.67
CA GLU A 61 13.75 8.99 -14.08
C GLU A 61 14.86 9.76 -13.35
N LYS A 62 15.49 10.75 -14.00
CA LYS A 62 16.55 11.57 -13.37
C LYS A 62 16.07 12.35 -12.15
N LEU A 63 14.81 12.79 -12.16
CA LEU A 63 14.18 13.47 -11.03
C LEU A 63 13.70 12.48 -9.94
N GLY A 64 13.68 11.18 -10.21
CA GLY A 64 13.20 10.15 -9.29
C GLY A 64 11.68 10.18 -9.07
N LEU A 65 10.90 10.58 -10.09
CA LEU A 65 9.44 10.76 -9.94
C LEU A 65 8.64 9.44 -9.98
N TYR A 66 9.22 8.38 -10.55
CA TYR A 66 8.59 7.06 -10.58
C TYR A 66 8.55 6.36 -9.21
N ASP A 67 9.38 6.84 -8.29
CA ASP A 67 9.45 6.36 -6.91
C ASP A 67 9.83 7.51 -5.96
N VAL A 68 8.95 8.52 -5.89
CA VAL A 68 9.19 9.78 -5.14
C VAL A 68 9.46 9.51 -3.67
N TYR A 69 8.71 8.59 -3.06
CA TYR A 69 8.78 8.33 -1.62
C TYR A 69 10.12 7.75 -1.18
N HIS A 70 10.81 7.04 -2.07
CA HIS A 70 12.16 6.58 -1.83
C HIS A 70 13.22 7.53 -2.38
N ALA A 71 12.89 8.54 -3.20
CA ALA A 71 13.86 9.43 -3.84
C ALA A 71 14.77 10.14 -2.82
N ALA A 72 16.07 10.25 -3.13
CA ALA A 72 17.06 10.76 -2.18
C ALA A 72 16.75 12.19 -1.70
N TRP A 73 16.24 13.04 -2.59
CA TRP A 73 15.83 14.40 -2.25
C TRP A 73 14.61 14.44 -1.33
N PHE A 74 13.65 13.52 -1.51
CA PHE A 74 12.44 13.43 -0.67
C PHE A 74 12.81 12.99 0.75
N LEU A 75 13.62 11.93 0.87
CA LEU A 75 14.11 11.44 2.16
C LEU A 75 14.98 12.47 2.88
N LEU A 76 15.76 13.25 2.14
CA LEU A 76 16.55 14.35 2.70
C LEU A 76 15.64 15.43 3.29
N ILE A 77 14.63 15.88 2.56
CA ILE A 77 13.65 16.87 3.06
C ILE A 77 12.91 16.33 4.30
N LEU A 78 12.46 15.07 4.25
CA LEU A 78 11.79 14.41 5.36
C LEU A 78 12.70 14.31 6.60
N THR A 79 13.98 13.98 6.41
CA THR A 79 14.99 13.95 7.48
C THR A 79 15.18 15.32 8.10
N PHE A 80 15.34 16.37 7.28
CA PHE A 80 15.46 17.74 7.79
C PHE A 80 14.22 18.20 8.54
N LEU A 81 13.02 17.81 8.07
CA LEU A 81 11.77 18.11 8.76
C LEU A 81 11.73 17.44 10.13
N VAL A 82 12.04 16.14 10.22
CA VAL A 82 12.12 15.39 11.49
C VAL A 82 13.09 16.04 12.46
N VAL A 83 14.30 16.39 12.00
CA VAL A 83 15.31 17.05 12.83
C VAL A 83 14.82 18.43 13.29
N SER A 84 14.29 19.24 12.37
CA SER A 84 13.80 20.58 12.67
C SER A 84 12.66 20.57 13.68
N THR A 85 11.65 19.73 13.47
CA THR A 85 10.51 19.59 14.39
C THR A 85 10.96 19.03 15.74
N SER A 86 11.89 18.08 15.78
CA SER A 86 12.45 17.54 17.03
C SER A 86 13.21 18.60 17.83
N VAL A 87 14.03 19.42 17.17
CA VAL A 87 14.73 20.55 17.82
C VAL A 87 13.72 21.59 18.34
N CYS A 88 12.65 21.87 17.59
CA CYS A 88 11.57 22.76 18.04
C CYS A 88 10.87 22.22 19.31
N ILE A 89 10.58 20.91 19.36
CA ILE A 89 10.00 20.27 20.55
C ILE A 89 10.99 20.38 21.72
N TYR A 90 12.24 19.98 21.52
CA TYR A 90 13.26 19.98 22.57
C TYR A 90 13.47 21.38 23.19
N ARG A 91 13.52 22.42 22.35
CA ARG A 91 13.72 23.80 22.81
C ARG A 91 12.52 24.37 23.55
N ASN A 92 11.30 24.06 23.11
CA ASN A 92 10.09 24.68 23.64
C ASN A 92 9.45 23.89 24.79
N ALA A 93 9.66 22.57 24.87
CA ALA A 93 9.07 21.71 25.89
C ALA A 93 9.38 22.16 27.33
N PRO A 94 10.62 22.54 27.71
CA PRO A 94 10.92 22.96 29.08
C PRO A 94 10.15 24.20 29.50
N ASN A 95 9.99 25.17 28.58
CA ASN A 95 9.26 26.40 28.85
C ASN A 95 7.77 26.12 29.05
N PHE A 96 7.16 25.29 28.20
CA PHE A 96 5.77 24.88 28.36
C PHE A 96 5.55 24.13 29.67
N VAL A 97 6.43 23.19 30.03
CA VAL A 97 6.34 22.47 31.31
C VAL A 97 6.49 23.42 32.50
N ARG A 98 7.40 24.40 32.42
CA ARG A 98 7.56 25.44 33.45
C ARG A 98 6.31 26.30 33.59
N GLU A 99 5.72 26.75 32.48
CA GLU A 99 4.47 27.51 32.48
C GLU A 99 3.27 26.69 32.98
N MET A 100 3.22 25.39 32.70
CA MET A 100 2.19 24.49 33.22
C MET A 100 2.25 24.39 34.74
N LYS A 101 3.46 24.43 35.31
CA LYS A 101 3.71 24.37 36.76
C LYS A 101 3.68 25.73 37.46
N SER A 102 3.90 26.83 36.73
CA SER A 102 3.96 28.16 37.33
C SER A 102 2.58 28.68 37.71
N PHE A 103 2.55 29.40 38.84
CA PHE A 103 1.46 30.22 39.31
C PHE A 103 1.91 31.68 39.29
N ARG A 104 0.98 32.61 39.06
CA ARG A 104 1.28 34.05 39.09
C ARG A 104 1.33 34.53 40.55
N GLU A 105 2.42 34.21 41.21
CA GLU A 105 2.61 34.46 42.66
C GLU A 105 3.14 35.87 42.98
N HIS A 106 3.64 36.59 41.98
CA HIS A 106 4.34 37.89 42.14
C HIS A 106 3.56 39.09 41.59
N VAL A 107 2.23 38.99 41.50
CA VAL A 107 1.41 40.09 40.97
C VAL A 107 1.20 41.14 42.06
N SER A 108 1.53 42.41 41.79
CA SER A 108 1.26 43.53 42.70
C SER A 108 -0.21 43.97 42.63
N GLU A 109 -0.71 44.65 43.66
CA GLU A 109 -2.06 45.24 43.66
C GLU A 109 -2.28 46.17 42.46
N GLN A 110 -1.31 47.02 42.15
CA GLN A 110 -1.35 47.90 40.98
C GLN A 110 -1.46 47.11 39.66
N SER A 111 -0.86 45.92 39.58
CA SER A 111 -0.99 45.04 38.41
C SER A 111 -2.37 44.35 38.36
N LEU A 112 -2.95 44.01 39.51
CA LEU A 112 -4.32 43.49 39.58
C LEU A 112 -5.33 44.54 39.08
N ASN A 113 -5.12 45.79 39.49
CA ASN A 113 -5.91 46.92 39.03
C ASN A 113 -5.76 47.15 37.53
N ALA A 114 -4.66 46.78 36.89
CA ALA A 114 -4.49 46.91 35.44
C ALA A 114 -5.23 45.83 34.61
N PHE A 115 -5.79 44.77 35.23
CA PHE A 115 -6.48 43.73 34.47
C PHE A 115 -7.83 44.19 33.93
N LYS A 116 -8.11 43.78 32.68
CA LYS A 116 -9.38 44.06 31.98
C LYS A 116 -10.60 43.48 32.70
N HIS A 117 -10.45 42.28 33.28
CA HIS A 117 -11.47 41.63 34.08
C HIS A 117 -11.08 41.77 35.55
N ARG A 118 -11.68 42.75 36.22
CA ARG A 118 -11.46 43.03 37.64
C ARG A 118 -12.79 43.35 38.30
N HIS A 119 -12.91 43.01 39.58
CA HIS A 119 -14.05 43.37 40.41
C HIS A 119 -13.54 43.65 41.82
N GLU A 120 -14.06 44.69 42.44
CA GLU A 120 -13.72 45.10 43.80
C GLU A 120 -15.02 45.19 44.60
N ALA A 121 -15.02 44.61 45.80
CA ALA A 121 -16.17 44.57 46.67
C ALA A 121 -15.73 44.70 48.13
N ALA A 122 -16.45 45.52 48.91
CA ALA A 122 -16.24 45.61 50.34
C ALA A 122 -16.79 44.38 51.06
N THR A 123 -16.12 43.96 52.14
CA THR A 123 -16.50 42.79 52.93
C THR A 123 -16.22 43.04 54.42
N THR A 124 -17.07 42.46 55.28
CA THR A 124 -16.88 42.48 56.74
C THR A 124 -16.17 41.23 57.26
N GLN A 125 -15.89 40.25 56.38
CA GLN A 125 -15.19 39.03 56.77
C GLN A 125 -13.69 39.27 56.98
N PRO A 126 -13.06 38.65 57.99
CA PRO A 126 -11.62 38.67 58.15
C PRO A 126 -10.90 38.11 56.90
N PRO A 127 -9.74 38.67 56.48
CA PRO A 127 -9.03 38.25 55.27
C PRO A 127 -8.76 36.74 55.19
N ALA A 128 -8.38 36.12 56.30
CA ALA A 128 -8.11 34.68 56.37
C ALA A 128 -9.38 33.83 56.15
N ALA A 129 -10.52 34.25 56.71
CA ALA A 129 -11.80 33.54 56.58
C ALA A 129 -12.33 33.62 55.14
N LEU A 130 -12.21 34.81 54.53
CA LEU A 130 -12.58 35.02 53.14
C LEU A 130 -11.67 34.26 52.18
N ALA A 131 -10.36 34.26 52.42
CA ALA A 131 -9.42 33.49 51.59
C ALA A 131 -9.71 31.99 51.65
N ALA A 132 -10.04 31.44 52.83
CA ALA A 132 -10.40 30.04 52.99
C ALA A 132 -11.74 29.66 52.35
N SER A 133 -12.73 30.56 52.34
CA SER A 133 -14.01 30.32 51.66
C SER A 133 -13.87 30.41 50.13
N ALA A 134 -13.14 31.41 49.64
CA ALA A 134 -12.84 31.58 48.22
C ALA A 134 -11.99 30.43 47.66
N GLN A 135 -10.98 29.96 48.41
CA GLN A 135 -10.18 28.80 48.03
C GLN A 135 -11.06 27.56 47.87
N ARG A 136 -11.93 27.25 48.84
CA ARG A 136 -12.85 26.10 48.75
C ARG A 136 -13.80 26.20 47.56
N TYR A 137 -14.32 27.39 47.28
CA TYR A 137 -15.18 27.62 46.11
C TYR A 137 -14.41 27.34 44.81
N LEU A 138 -13.21 27.91 44.65
CA LEU A 138 -12.38 27.76 43.45
C LEU A 138 -11.92 26.30 43.25
N GLU A 139 -11.53 25.62 44.31
CA GLU A 139 -11.20 24.18 44.28
C GLU A 139 -12.43 23.34 43.89
N GLY A 140 -13.61 23.67 44.41
CA GLY A 140 -14.88 23.05 44.01
C GLY A 140 -15.24 23.27 42.54
N GLN A 141 -14.78 24.36 41.93
CA GLN A 141 -14.89 24.64 40.49
C GLN A 141 -13.75 24.00 39.66
N GLY A 142 -12.85 23.22 40.28
CA GLY A 142 -11.77 22.51 39.60
C GLY A 142 -10.48 23.32 39.40
N TYR A 143 -10.33 24.47 40.04
CA TYR A 143 -9.09 25.25 40.01
C TYR A 143 -8.07 24.69 41.01
N LYS A 144 -6.79 24.69 40.63
CA LYS A 144 -5.70 24.59 41.59
C LYS A 144 -5.45 25.97 42.18
N VAL A 145 -5.46 26.09 43.50
CA VAL A 145 -5.32 27.36 44.20
C VAL A 145 -4.03 27.36 45.02
N LYS A 146 -3.32 28.49 45.01
CA LYS A 146 -2.24 28.77 45.96
C LYS A 146 -2.60 30.01 46.77
N ASN A 147 -2.48 29.88 48.08
CA ASN A 147 -2.71 30.95 49.04
C ASN A 147 -1.38 31.49 49.53
N LEU A 148 -1.12 32.78 49.29
CA LEU A 148 0.09 33.47 49.71
C LEU A 148 -0.29 34.63 50.63
N SER A 149 0.13 34.54 51.89
CA SER A 149 0.08 35.66 52.82
C SER A 149 1.14 36.70 52.46
N ARG A 150 0.76 37.98 52.49
CA ARG A 150 1.62 39.13 52.25
C ARG A 150 1.37 40.20 53.31
N ASP A 151 2.27 41.17 53.40
CA ASP A 151 2.16 42.27 54.38
C ASP A 151 0.96 43.20 54.08
N ASP A 152 0.54 43.28 52.82
CA ASP A 152 -0.58 44.09 52.31
C ASP A 152 -1.91 43.32 52.22
N GLY A 153 -1.93 42.01 52.49
CA GLY A 153 -3.14 41.19 52.45
C GLY A 153 -2.89 39.73 52.10
N VAL A 154 -3.92 39.06 51.55
CA VAL A 154 -3.84 37.65 51.14
C VAL A 154 -4.06 37.54 49.63
N LEU A 155 -3.09 36.99 48.90
CA LEU A 155 -3.21 36.71 47.47
C LEU A 155 -3.62 35.25 47.24
N LEU A 156 -4.74 35.05 46.56
CA LEU A 156 -5.14 33.76 46.01
C LEU A 156 -4.80 33.70 44.51
N ALA A 157 -3.88 32.81 44.13
CA ALA A 157 -3.60 32.51 42.73
C ALA A 157 -4.29 31.20 42.34
N ALA A 158 -5.31 31.28 41.49
CA ALA A 158 -6.07 30.13 41.00
C ALA A 158 -5.84 29.86 39.51
N LYS A 159 -5.71 28.59 39.14
CA LYS A 159 -5.45 28.17 37.75
C LYS A 159 -6.16 26.86 37.43
N ALA A 160 -6.84 26.83 36.29
CA ALA A 160 -7.41 25.62 35.69
C ALA A 160 -6.87 25.43 34.25
N GLY A 161 -6.98 24.21 33.71
CA GLY A 161 -6.71 23.95 32.30
C GLY A 161 -5.23 23.95 31.87
N SER A 162 -4.28 23.70 32.78
CA SER A 162 -2.84 23.70 32.44
C SER A 162 -2.46 22.66 31.37
N TRP A 163 -3.25 21.60 31.21
CA TRP A 163 -3.02 20.53 30.24
C TRP A 163 -3.16 20.95 28.78
N ASN A 164 -3.81 22.09 28.48
CA ASN A 164 -3.98 22.57 27.11
C ASN A 164 -2.63 22.76 26.36
N ARG A 165 -1.56 23.07 27.09
CA ARG A 165 -0.20 23.24 26.54
C ARG A 165 0.41 21.93 26.05
N LEU A 166 -0.05 20.78 26.54
CA LEU A 166 0.43 19.47 26.10
C LEU A 166 0.03 19.18 24.65
N GLY A 167 -1.09 19.75 24.17
CA GLY A 167 -1.57 19.54 22.80
C GLY A 167 -0.54 19.90 21.73
N TYR A 168 0.20 21.00 21.93
CA TYR A 168 1.30 21.38 21.03
C TYR A 168 2.37 20.28 20.96
N LEU A 169 2.81 19.78 22.12
CA LEU A 169 3.86 18.76 22.21
C LEU A 169 3.40 17.44 21.60
N LEU A 170 2.17 17.01 21.87
CA LEU A 170 1.60 15.77 21.32
C LEU A 170 1.45 15.84 19.81
N ALA A 171 0.91 16.95 19.27
CA ALA A 171 0.73 17.11 17.83
C ALA A 171 2.08 17.07 17.07
N HIS A 172 3.08 17.79 17.56
CA HIS A 172 4.40 17.79 16.91
C HIS A 172 5.12 16.46 17.08
N SER A 173 4.99 15.81 18.25
CA SER A 173 5.56 14.47 18.48
C SER A 173 4.90 13.42 17.56
N ALA A 174 3.59 13.53 17.30
CA ALA A 174 2.90 12.66 16.37
C ALA A 174 3.41 12.84 14.93
N ILE A 175 3.61 14.10 14.47
CA ILE A 175 4.22 14.37 13.16
C ILE A 175 5.61 13.75 13.07
N VAL A 176 6.46 13.97 14.07
CA VAL A 176 7.81 13.37 14.12
C VAL A 176 7.73 11.84 14.06
N MET A 177 6.84 11.21 14.83
CA MET A 177 6.64 9.76 14.85
C MET A 177 6.20 9.22 13.47
N ILE A 178 5.23 9.86 12.82
CA ILE A 178 4.75 9.49 11.49
C ILE A 178 5.89 9.62 10.46
N CYS A 179 6.63 10.74 10.48
CA CYS A 179 7.74 10.97 9.57
C CYS A 179 8.91 10.00 9.80
N ILE A 180 9.18 9.58 11.03
CA ILE A 180 10.15 8.51 11.33
C ILE A 180 9.69 7.20 10.69
N GLY A 181 8.41 6.85 10.80
CA GLY A 181 7.84 5.70 10.10
C GLY A 181 8.07 5.76 8.59
N GLY A 182 7.82 6.93 7.97
CA GLY A 182 8.10 7.16 6.55
C GLY A 182 9.59 7.04 6.18
N LEU A 183 10.52 7.48 7.05
CA LEU A 183 11.95 7.31 6.84
C LEU A 183 12.39 5.84 6.94
N MET A 184 11.75 5.07 7.82
CA MET A 184 11.98 3.63 7.95
C MET A 184 11.47 2.88 6.71
N ASP A 185 10.28 3.22 6.20
CA ASP A 185 9.70 2.66 4.98
C ASP A 185 10.52 3.04 3.73
N GLY A 186 11.05 4.27 3.70
CA GLY A 186 11.78 4.87 2.57
C GLY A 186 13.13 4.24 2.19
N ASN A 187 13.46 3.04 2.64
CA ASN A 187 14.67 2.29 2.26
C ASN A 187 16.00 3.07 2.42
N LEU A 188 16.07 4.02 3.36
CA LEU A 188 17.24 4.88 3.57
C LEU A 188 18.53 4.08 3.79
N VAL A 189 18.44 3.00 4.57
CA VAL A 189 19.56 2.09 4.86
C VAL A 189 20.05 1.40 3.59
N PHE A 190 19.13 0.87 2.78
CA PHE A 190 19.46 0.25 1.50
C PHE A 190 20.13 1.26 0.56
N LYS A 191 19.62 2.49 0.45
CA LYS A 191 20.23 3.52 -0.39
C LYS A 191 21.64 3.88 0.04
N ALA A 192 21.89 3.98 1.35
CA ALA A 192 23.24 4.17 1.87
C ALA A 192 24.16 2.98 1.51
N GLN A 193 23.65 1.74 1.65
CA GLN A 193 24.40 0.54 1.26
C GLN A 193 24.67 0.48 -0.25
N GLN A 194 23.72 0.90 -1.09
CA GLN A 194 23.87 0.97 -2.54
C GLN A 194 24.91 2.02 -2.94
N LEU A 195 24.89 3.20 -2.33
CA LEU A 195 25.89 4.25 -2.57
C LEU A 195 27.30 3.81 -2.19
N LEU A 196 27.43 3.02 -1.12
CA LEU A 196 28.70 2.45 -0.67
C LEU A 196 29.11 1.18 -1.45
N GLY A 197 28.28 0.72 -2.39
CA GLY A 197 28.56 -0.46 -3.23
C GLY A 197 28.33 -1.81 -2.54
N TYR A 198 27.74 -1.85 -1.34
CA TYR A 198 27.46 -3.09 -0.60
C TYR A 198 26.25 -3.86 -1.12
N LYS A 199 25.33 -3.18 -1.83
CA LYS A 199 24.12 -3.76 -2.41
C LYS A 199 23.91 -3.27 -3.83
N LYS A 200 23.38 -4.14 -4.69
CA LYS A 200 23.10 -3.84 -6.10
C LYS A 200 21.74 -4.42 -6.50
N ILE A 201 20.97 -3.63 -7.24
CA ILE A 201 19.72 -4.07 -7.86
C ILE A 201 20.03 -5.13 -8.91
N GLU A 202 19.29 -6.24 -8.88
CA GLU A 202 19.37 -7.27 -9.91
C GLU A 202 18.38 -6.94 -11.03
N THR A 203 18.83 -6.97 -12.28
CA THR A 203 18.01 -6.65 -13.46
C THR A 203 17.79 -7.85 -14.37
N ARG A 204 18.50 -8.96 -14.12
CA ARG A 204 18.36 -10.19 -14.89
C ARG A 204 17.20 -11.01 -14.36
N ASP A 205 16.43 -11.58 -15.28
CA ASP A 205 15.40 -12.57 -14.96
C ASP A 205 16.07 -13.94 -14.73
N ILE A 206 16.34 -14.25 -13.46
CA ILE A 206 17.02 -15.47 -13.05
C ILE A 206 16.26 -16.14 -11.90
N PRO A 207 16.32 -17.47 -11.77
CA PRO A 207 15.72 -18.16 -10.64
C PRO A 207 16.24 -17.63 -9.30
N GLN A 208 15.38 -17.56 -8.28
CA GLN A 208 15.74 -17.09 -6.92
C GLN A 208 17.04 -17.72 -6.40
N SER A 209 17.25 -19.02 -6.64
CA SER A 209 18.42 -19.76 -6.18
C SER A 209 19.74 -19.28 -6.80
N GLN A 210 19.68 -18.58 -7.93
CA GLN A 210 20.82 -18.02 -8.65
C GLN A 210 21.03 -16.54 -8.36
N VAL A 211 20.12 -15.88 -7.63
CA VAL A 211 20.25 -14.46 -7.29
C VAL A 211 21.46 -14.25 -6.37
N PRO A 212 22.42 -13.39 -6.75
CA PRO A 212 23.66 -13.22 -5.99
C PRO A 212 23.41 -12.55 -4.63
N ALA A 213 24.23 -12.87 -3.63
CA ALA A 213 24.10 -12.36 -2.27
C ALA A 213 24.13 -10.82 -2.15
N ILE A 214 24.76 -10.13 -3.12
CA ILE A 214 24.78 -8.66 -3.19
C ILE A 214 23.40 -8.05 -3.49
N SER A 215 22.49 -8.82 -4.07
CA SER A 215 21.12 -8.42 -4.40
C SER A 215 20.08 -9.02 -3.43
N ARG A 216 20.55 -9.72 -2.39
CA ARG A 216 19.72 -10.28 -1.31
C ARG A 216 19.79 -9.40 -0.06
N LEU A 217 18.66 -9.13 0.57
CA LEU A 217 18.54 -8.44 1.85
C LEU A 217 18.40 -9.45 2.98
N ALA A 218 19.09 -9.20 4.08
CA ALA A 218 19.10 -10.09 5.24
C ALA A 218 17.75 -10.03 5.99
N PRO A 219 17.36 -11.09 6.71
CA PRO A 219 16.13 -11.09 7.53
C PRO A 219 16.10 -10.01 8.61
N SER A 220 17.27 -9.49 9.02
CA SER A 220 17.40 -8.39 9.98
C SER A 220 17.21 -7.00 9.37
N ASN A 221 16.75 -6.92 8.10
CA ASN A 221 16.45 -5.65 7.44
C ASN A 221 15.27 -4.96 8.18
N PRO A 222 15.44 -3.73 8.69
CA PRO A 222 14.46 -3.11 9.58
C PRO A 222 13.11 -2.80 8.93
N SER A 223 13.06 -2.67 7.60
CA SER A 223 11.83 -2.42 6.86
C SER A 223 11.96 -2.92 5.43
N PHE A 224 10.88 -3.47 4.89
CA PHE A 224 10.74 -3.80 3.49
C PHE A 224 9.26 -3.90 3.10
N ARG A 225 8.99 -3.69 1.82
CA ARG A 225 7.72 -4.03 1.18
C ARG A 225 8.02 -4.82 -0.09
N GLY A 226 7.63 -6.08 -0.11
CA GLY A 226 7.80 -6.95 -1.25
C GLY A 226 6.57 -7.83 -1.46
N SER A 227 6.57 -8.57 -2.55
CA SER A 227 5.53 -9.53 -2.90
C SER A 227 6.16 -10.86 -3.31
N VAL A 228 5.39 -11.92 -3.22
CA VAL A 228 5.75 -13.24 -3.72
C VAL A 228 4.48 -13.93 -4.19
N GLN A 229 4.58 -14.66 -5.30
CA GLN A 229 3.49 -15.49 -5.80
C GLN A 229 3.77 -16.93 -5.36
N ILE A 230 2.80 -17.52 -4.64
CA ILE A 230 2.93 -18.87 -4.10
C ILE A 230 1.77 -19.68 -4.68
N PRO A 231 2.03 -20.67 -5.57
CA PRO A 231 1.01 -21.60 -6.01
C PRO A 231 0.46 -22.43 -4.85
N GLU A 232 -0.79 -22.89 -4.95
CA GLU A 232 -1.37 -23.80 -3.96
C GLU A 232 -0.53 -25.09 -3.82
N GLY A 233 -0.32 -25.54 -2.59
CA GLY A 233 0.54 -26.67 -2.27
C GLY A 233 2.05 -26.37 -2.34
N SER A 234 2.43 -25.13 -2.65
CA SER A 234 3.84 -24.69 -2.68
C SER A 234 4.16 -23.75 -1.52
N SER A 235 5.44 -23.37 -1.41
CA SER A 235 5.92 -22.47 -0.36
C SER A 235 7.03 -21.53 -0.85
N ALA A 236 7.20 -20.41 -0.17
CA ALA A 236 8.29 -19.46 -0.39
C ALA A 236 8.94 -19.04 0.93
N ASP A 237 10.24 -18.78 0.89
CA ASP A 237 11.08 -18.30 2.00
C ASP A 237 11.68 -16.91 1.72
N VAL A 238 11.22 -16.26 0.66
CA VAL A 238 11.68 -14.96 0.19
C VAL A 238 10.51 -14.08 -0.25
N ALA A 239 10.76 -12.76 -0.27
CA ALA A 239 9.91 -11.79 -0.94
C ALA A 239 10.73 -10.99 -1.97
N PHE A 240 10.10 -10.61 -3.08
CA PHE A 240 10.71 -9.77 -4.12
C PHE A 240 10.29 -8.32 -3.93
N LEU A 241 11.28 -7.42 -3.93
CA LEU A 241 11.09 -5.99 -3.84
C LEU A 241 11.38 -5.39 -5.22
N ASN A 242 10.38 -4.80 -5.87
CA ASN A 242 10.58 -4.10 -7.14
C ASN A 242 11.27 -2.76 -6.88
N VAL A 243 12.41 -2.54 -7.51
CA VAL A 243 13.19 -1.31 -7.37
C VAL A 243 13.72 -0.89 -8.74
N ALA A 244 13.29 0.28 -9.22
CA ALA A 244 13.64 0.80 -10.54
C ALA A 244 13.29 -0.18 -11.67
N ASP A 245 14.26 -0.58 -12.49
CA ASP A 245 14.14 -1.53 -13.60
C ASP A 245 14.44 -2.99 -13.18
N GLY A 246 14.59 -3.25 -11.89
CA GLY A 246 14.96 -4.57 -11.37
C GLY A 246 14.32 -4.88 -10.03
N TYR A 247 14.98 -5.75 -9.27
CA TYR A 247 14.48 -6.23 -8.00
C TYR A 247 15.60 -6.51 -6.99
N LEU A 248 15.18 -6.64 -5.74
CA LEU A 248 15.95 -7.21 -4.64
C LEU A 248 15.19 -8.39 -4.06
N VAL A 249 15.91 -9.32 -3.47
CA VAL A 249 15.31 -10.47 -2.79
C VAL A 249 15.47 -10.29 -1.29
N GLN A 250 14.37 -10.24 -0.54
CA GLN A 250 14.37 -10.23 0.91
C GLN A 250 14.24 -11.65 1.42
N ASP A 251 15.24 -12.13 2.16
CA ASP A 251 15.16 -13.40 2.87
C ASP A 251 14.21 -13.27 4.06
N LEU A 252 13.28 -14.22 4.21
CA LEU A 252 12.36 -14.27 5.33
C LEU A 252 12.94 -15.11 6.49
N PRO A 253 12.56 -14.82 7.75
CA PRO A 253 12.96 -15.64 8.89
C PRO A 253 12.19 -16.97 8.98
N PHE A 254 11.13 -17.14 8.18
CA PHE A 254 10.25 -18.29 8.11
C PHE A 254 9.88 -18.62 6.65
N THR A 255 9.33 -19.80 6.43
CA THR A 255 8.73 -20.20 5.15
C THR A 255 7.22 -20.04 5.22
N VAL A 256 6.62 -19.44 4.19
CA VAL A 256 5.17 -19.32 4.01
C VAL A 256 4.73 -20.35 2.98
N ALA A 257 3.83 -21.25 3.34
CA ALA A 257 3.18 -22.17 2.40
C ALA A 257 1.74 -21.75 2.16
N LEU A 258 1.27 -21.85 0.92
CA LEU A 258 -0.13 -21.67 0.58
C LEU A 258 -0.80 -23.04 0.53
N LYS A 259 -1.72 -23.29 1.46
CA LYS A 259 -2.49 -24.54 1.47
C LYS A 259 -3.63 -24.48 0.47
N GLN A 260 -4.39 -23.39 0.51
CA GLN A 260 -5.54 -23.18 -0.35
C GLN A 260 -5.87 -21.69 -0.45
N PHE A 261 -6.31 -21.27 -1.63
CA PHE A 261 -6.97 -20.01 -1.89
C PHE A 261 -8.44 -20.26 -2.22
N ARG A 262 -9.34 -19.44 -1.66
CA ARG A 262 -10.77 -19.52 -1.95
C ARG A 262 -11.36 -18.14 -2.10
N ILE A 263 -12.38 -18.07 -2.94
CA ILE A 263 -13.21 -16.88 -3.12
C ILE A 263 -14.60 -17.23 -2.60
N GLU A 264 -14.98 -16.63 -1.47
CA GLU A 264 -16.34 -16.72 -0.97
C GLU A 264 -17.22 -15.81 -1.82
N HIS A 265 -18.42 -16.25 -2.14
CA HIS A 265 -19.38 -15.47 -2.93
C HIS A 265 -20.66 -15.24 -2.14
N TYR A 266 -21.33 -14.12 -2.41
CA TYR A 266 -22.71 -13.93 -1.99
C TYR A 266 -23.63 -14.88 -2.78
N THR A 267 -24.86 -15.06 -2.30
CA THR A 267 -25.90 -15.80 -3.04
C THR A 267 -26.22 -15.18 -4.41
N THR A 268 -25.89 -13.90 -4.59
CA THR A 268 -25.97 -13.17 -5.86
C THR A 268 -24.85 -13.51 -6.84
N GLY A 269 -23.87 -14.32 -6.44
CA GLY A 269 -22.70 -14.68 -7.25
C GLY A 269 -21.56 -13.67 -7.21
N GLN A 270 -21.68 -12.54 -6.50
CA GLN A 270 -20.58 -11.58 -6.38
C GLN A 270 -19.52 -12.05 -5.38
N PRO A 271 -18.21 -11.84 -5.63
CA PRO A 271 -17.16 -12.10 -4.66
C PRO A 271 -17.38 -11.34 -3.35
N LYS A 272 -17.38 -12.06 -2.24
CA LYS A 272 -17.54 -11.58 -0.86
C LYS A 272 -16.19 -11.41 -0.16
N SER A 273 -15.33 -12.43 -0.23
CA SER A 273 -13.98 -12.39 0.35
C SER A 273 -13.02 -13.22 -0.47
N PHE A 274 -11.76 -12.79 -0.49
CA PHE A 274 -10.63 -13.53 -1.04
C PHE A 274 -9.79 -13.98 0.15
N GLU A 275 -9.68 -15.28 0.34
CA GLU A 275 -9.07 -15.88 1.53
C GLU A 275 -7.96 -16.84 1.13
N SER A 276 -6.84 -16.76 1.85
CA SER A 276 -5.70 -17.67 1.69
C SER A 276 -5.44 -18.36 3.03
N ASP A 277 -5.55 -19.68 3.06
CA ASP A 277 -5.08 -20.48 4.17
C ASP A 277 -3.59 -20.70 4.03
N ILE A 278 -2.82 -20.11 4.95
CA ILE A 278 -1.37 -20.16 4.95
C ILE A 278 -0.84 -20.92 6.17
N GLU A 279 0.28 -21.59 5.96
CA GLU A 279 1.04 -22.27 7.00
C GLU A 279 2.44 -21.65 7.07
N LEU A 280 2.88 -21.34 8.28
CA LEU A 280 4.23 -20.83 8.55
C LEU A 280 5.09 -21.95 9.11
N PHE A 281 6.30 -22.09 8.57
CA PHE A 281 7.29 -23.06 9.01
C PHE A 281 8.59 -22.36 9.42
N ASP A 282 9.27 -22.88 10.43
CA ASP A 282 10.60 -22.43 10.77
C ASP A 282 11.64 -22.97 9.79
N ARG A 283 12.89 -22.52 9.93
CA ARG A 283 14.00 -22.98 9.06
C ARG A 283 14.32 -24.47 9.19
N SER A 284 13.84 -25.14 10.24
CA SER A 284 13.98 -26.59 10.40
C SER A 284 12.85 -27.38 9.70
N GLY A 285 11.85 -26.68 9.16
CA GLY A 285 10.67 -27.27 8.55
C GLY A 285 9.56 -27.59 9.54
N LYS A 286 9.66 -27.15 10.80
CA LYS A 286 8.61 -27.36 11.79
C LYS A 286 7.52 -26.30 11.61
N LYS A 287 6.27 -26.75 11.54
CA LYS A 287 5.10 -25.87 11.49
C LYS A 287 5.03 -25.01 12.76
N ILE A 288 5.06 -23.70 12.57
CA ILE A 288 4.92 -22.68 13.60
C ILE A 288 3.44 -22.39 13.84
N ARG A 289 2.69 -22.12 12.76
CA ARG A 289 1.31 -21.62 12.82
C ARG A 289 0.57 -21.87 11.52
N GLU A 290 -0.75 -22.03 11.60
CA GLU A 290 -1.68 -21.96 10.47
C GLU A 290 -2.64 -20.80 10.71
N ALA A 291 -2.97 -20.06 9.65
CA ALA A 291 -3.94 -18.97 9.72
C ALA A 291 -4.55 -18.71 8.35
N THR A 292 -5.78 -18.19 8.35
CA THR A 292 -6.41 -17.63 7.16
C THR A 292 -6.13 -16.13 7.11
N ILE A 293 -5.58 -15.66 6.00
CA ILE A 293 -5.48 -14.22 5.69
C ILE A 293 -6.54 -13.84 4.66
N ALA A 294 -7.02 -12.61 4.74
CA ALA A 294 -7.99 -12.07 3.78
C ALA A 294 -7.67 -10.61 3.44
N VAL A 295 -8.37 -10.04 2.46
CA VAL A 295 -8.30 -8.60 2.15
C VAL A 295 -8.55 -7.79 3.43
N ASN A 296 -7.63 -6.87 3.76
CA ASN A 296 -7.63 -6.07 4.99
C ASN A 296 -7.49 -6.85 6.32
N HIS A 297 -7.28 -8.16 6.28
CA HIS A 297 -7.08 -9.02 7.44
C HIS A 297 -5.75 -9.78 7.33
N PRO A 298 -4.61 -9.10 7.58
CA PRO A 298 -3.28 -9.70 7.49
C PRO A 298 -2.94 -10.60 8.68
N LEU A 299 -2.01 -11.54 8.46
CA LEU A 299 -1.32 -12.24 9.53
C LEU A 299 -0.06 -11.47 9.91
N ILE A 300 0.11 -11.15 11.19
CA ILE A 300 1.35 -10.57 11.70
C ILE A 300 2.14 -11.67 12.44
N HIS A 301 3.38 -11.90 12.00
CA HIS A 301 4.30 -12.84 12.62
C HIS A 301 5.72 -12.27 12.60
N ASP A 302 6.40 -12.28 13.75
CA ASP A 302 7.77 -11.75 13.93
C ASP A 302 7.99 -10.34 13.38
N GLY A 303 6.98 -9.47 13.55
CA GLY A 303 7.01 -8.09 13.05
C GLY A 303 6.75 -7.93 11.55
N ILE A 304 6.54 -9.04 10.82
CA ILE A 304 6.21 -9.04 9.39
C ILE A 304 4.70 -9.23 9.23
N ALA A 305 4.07 -8.32 8.48
CA ALA A 305 2.66 -8.41 8.13
C ALA A 305 2.49 -9.02 6.73
N ILE A 306 1.75 -10.13 6.65
CA ILE A 306 1.50 -10.91 5.45
C ILE A 306 0.08 -10.60 4.98
N TYR A 307 -0.04 -10.03 3.78
CA TYR A 307 -1.31 -9.62 3.19
C TYR A 307 -1.66 -10.50 1.99
N GLN A 308 -2.95 -10.78 1.82
CA GLN A 308 -3.47 -11.21 0.52
C GLN A 308 -3.54 -9.95 -0.36
N ALA A 309 -2.64 -9.84 -1.33
CA ALA A 309 -2.49 -8.66 -2.18
C ALA A 309 -3.07 -8.85 -3.58
N SER A 310 -2.89 -10.04 -4.16
CA SER A 310 -3.40 -10.40 -5.48
C SER A 310 -3.61 -11.91 -5.57
N PHE A 311 -4.21 -12.35 -6.66
CA PHE A 311 -4.32 -13.74 -7.05
C PHE A 311 -4.15 -13.84 -8.57
N ALA A 312 -3.67 -14.98 -9.03
CA ALA A 312 -3.55 -15.35 -10.44
C ALA A 312 -3.55 -16.88 -10.52
N ASP A 313 -3.70 -17.44 -11.71
CA ASP A 313 -3.48 -18.86 -11.91
C ASP A 313 -2.01 -19.21 -11.63
N GLY A 314 -1.79 -20.14 -10.70
CA GLY A 314 -0.47 -20.56 -10.23
C GLY A 314 0.16 -21.71 -11.03
N GLY A 315 -0.39 -22.04 -12.20
CA GLY A 315 0.02 -23.18 -13.01
C GLY A 315 -0.96 -24.35 -12.93
N THR A 316 -2.25 -24.09 -13.18
CA THR A 316 -3.26 -25.14 -13.31
C THR A 316 -2.88 -26.12 -14.41
N ARG A 317 -2.92 -27.41 -14.09
CA ARG A 317 -2.72 -28.49 -15.07
C ARG A 317 -4.04 -28.76 -15.82
N LEU A 318 -3.99 -28.64 -17.13
CA LEU A 318 -5.11 -28.80 -18.04
C LEU A 318 -4.93 -30.08 -18.86
N THR A 319 -5.99 -30.88 -18.91
CA THR A 319 -6.13 -32.02 -19.82
C THR A 319 -7.29 -31.73 -20.75
N LEU A 320 -6.98 -31.45 -22.01
CA LEU A 320 -7.91 -30.99 -23.02
C LEU A 320 -8.01 -31.98 -24.19
N ARG A 321 -9.05 -31.84 -24.98
CA ARG A 321 -9.19 -32.48 -26.29
C ARG A 321 -9.24 -31.42 -27.37
N GLY A 322 -8.44 -31.60 -28.42
CA GLY A 322 -8.43 -30.75 -29.60
C GLY A 322 -9.26 -31.36 -30.73
N TRP A 323 -9.99 -30.53 -31.46
CA TRP A 323 -10.73 -30.90 -32.67
C TRP A 323 -10.25 -30.04 -33.84
N ASN A 324 -10.03 -30.66 -35.00
CA ASN A 324 -9.67 -29.94 -36.21
C ASN A 324 -10.93 -29.56 -37.01
N LEU A 325 -11.32 -28.29 -36.95
CA LEU A 325 -12.50 -27.78 -37.64
C LEU A 325 -12.36 -27.78 -39.18
N PHE A 326 -11.14 -27.83 -39.70
CA PHE A 326 -10.88 -27.89 -41.15
C PHE A 326 -10.79 -29.32 -41.69
N ALA A 327 -10.74 -30.32 -40.82
CA ALA A 327 -10.74 -31.73 -41.18
C ALA A 327 -11.82 -32.48 -40.36
N PRO A 328 -13.10 -32.40 -40.76
CA PRO A 328 -14.23 -32.90 -39.96
C PRO A 328 -14.19 -34.40 -39.65
N THR A 329 -13.44 -35.17 -40.45
CA THR A 329 -13.26 -36.62 -40.27
C THR A 329 -12.04 -36.99 -39.43
N ALA A 330 -11.21 -36.01 -39.04
CA ALA A 330 -10.05 -36.25 -38.20
C ALA A 330 -10.48 -36.58 -36.76
N ALA A 331 -9.82 -37.56 -36.15
CA ALA A 331 -10.03 -37.87 -34.74
C ALA A 331 -9.58 -36.69 -33.85
N SER A 332 -10.28 -36.49 -32.74
CA SER A 332 -9.82 -35.57 -31.69
C SER A 332 -8.49 -36.07 -31.10
N PHE A 333 -7.65 -35.16 -30.63
CA PHE A 333 -6.35 -35.49 -30.04
C PHE A 333 -6.23 -34.92 -28.62
N PRO A 334 -5.53 -35.59 -27.70
CA PRO A 334 -5.31 -35.07 -26.36
C PRO A 334 -4.30 -33.91 -26.40
N ILE A 335 -4.51 -32.92 -25.53
CA ILE A 335 -3.58 -31.84 -25.28
C ILE A 335 -3.42 -31.74 -23.76
N GLU A 336 -2.20 -31.87 -23.28
CA GLU A 336 -1.87 -31.61 -21.88
C GLU A 336 -1.03 -30.33 -21.79
N GLY A 337 -1.28 -29.54 -20.76
CA GLY A 337 -0.61 -28.27 -20.58
C GLY A 337 -0.71 -27.76 -19.17
N THR A 338 0.16 -26.84 -18.83
CA THR A 338 0.11 -26.09 -17.57
C THR A 338 -0.06 -24.62 -17.92
N VAL A 339 -0.96 -23.93 -17.25
CA VAL A 339 -1.11 -22.47 -17.40
C VAL A 339 0.25 -21.79 -17.13
N LEU A 340 0.54 -20.72 -17.88
CA LEU A 340 1.85 -20.03 -17.96
C LEU A 340 2.99 -20.83 -18.61
N GLN A 341 2.72 -22.03 -19.14
CA GLN A 341 3.67 -22.81 -19.93
C GLN A 341 3.24 -22.90 -21.39
N SER A 342 4.18 -23.36 -22.23
CA SER A 342 3.96 -23.56 -23.66
C SER A 342 4.13 -25.03 -24.02
N ALA A 343 3.31 -25.51 -24.95
CA ALA A 343 3.40 -26.81 -25.58
C ALA A 343 3.57 -26.67 -27.09
N THR A 344 4.26 -27.61 -27.72
CA THR A 344 4.36 -27.67 -29.18
C THR A 344 3.21 -28.49 -29.75
N LEU A 345 2.52 -27.94 -30.74
CA LEU A 345 1.46 -28.60 -31.48
C LEU A 345 1.88 -28.75 -32.95
N THR A 346 2.26 -29.97 -33.33
CA THR A 346 2.55 -30.32 -34.72
C THR A 346 1.28 -30.79 -35.42
N SER A 347 0.94 -30.14 -36.54
CA SER A 347 -0.24 -30.48 -37.35
C SER A 347 0.11 -30.54 -38.84
N ALA A 348 -0.78 -31.10 -39.65
CA ALA A 348 -0.62 -31.08 -41.11
C ALA A 348 -0.59 -29.66 -41.72
N ALA A 349 -1.08 -28.65 -40.98
CA ALA A 349 -1.05 -27.24 -41.37
C ALA A 349 0.24 -26.51 -40.95
N GLY A 350 1.11 -27.17 -40.18
CA GLY A 350 2.37 -26.61 -39.68
C GLY A 350 2.56 -26.85 -38.18
N ASP A 351 3.74 -26.46 -37.70
CA ASP A 351 4.09 -26.43 -36.28
C ASP A 351 3.61 -25.14 -35.64
N TYR A 352 2.92 -25.28 -34.51
CA TYR A 352 2.42 -24.19 -33.69
C TYR A 352 2.95 -24.30 -32.26
N THR A 353 3.12 -23.16 -31.61
CA THR A 353 3.34 -23.10 -30.16
C THR A 353 2.04 -22.71 -29.48
N LEU A 354 1.57 -23.56 -28.58
CA LEU A 354 0.39 -23.33 -27.76
C LEU A 354 0.85 -22.80 -26.39
N GLU A 355 0.59 -21.53 -26.12
CA GLU A 355 0.90 -20.88 -24.85
C GLU A 355 -0.37 -20.86 -23.99
N PHE A 356 -0.40 -21.55 -22.86
CA PHE A 356 -1.56 -21.54 -21.96
C PHE A 356 -1.52 -20.28 -21.10
N ILE A 357 -2.58 -19.46 -21.16
CA ILE A 357 -2.58 -18.12 -20.59
C ILE A 357 -3.29 -18.06 -19.24
N ASP A 358 -4.51 -18.59 -19.17
CA ASP A 358 -5.36 -18.46 -17.99
C ASP A 358 -6.36 -19.62 -17.93
N PHE A 359 -6.76 -19.99 -16.72
CA PHE A 359 -7.87 -20.90 -16.48
C PHE A 359 -8.76 -20.31 -15.39
N ARG A 360 -10.06 -20.27 -15.67
CA ARG A 360 -11.07 -19.77 -14.73
C ARG A 360 -12.07 -20.88 -14.47
N PRO A 361 -12.17 -21.40 -13.23
CA PRO A 361 -13.18 -22.41 -12.91
C PRO A 361 -14.61 -21.85 -12.95
N PHE A 362 -14.76 -20.54 -12.75
CA PHE A 362 -16.05 -19.85 -12.75
C PHE A 362 -15.93 -18.55 -13.54
N ASN A 363 -16.94 -18.24 -14.36
CA ASN A 363 -17.02 -16.99 -15.13
C ASN A 363 -18.39 -16.38 -14.87
N ILE A 364 -18.43 -15.17 -14.32
CA ILE A 364 -19.69 -14.47 -14.02
C ILE A 364 -19.97 -13.51 -15.17
N GLU A 365 -20.91 -13.88 -16.03
CA GLU A 365 -21.27 -13.11 -17.22
C GLU A 365 -22.67 -12.50 -17.07
N ASN A 366 -22.87 -11.35 -17.70
CA ASN A 366 -24.20 -10.75 -17.79
C ASN A 366 -24.99 -11.37 -18.94
N MET A 367 -26.07 -12.09 -18.60
CA MET A 367 -26.92 -12.79 -19.56
C MET A 367 -28.17 -11.97 -19.97
N GLY A 368 -28.23 -10.66 -19.68
CA GLY A 368 -29.36 -9.80 -20.04
C GLY A 368 -29.07 -8.29 -20.11
N GLY A 369 -29.77 -7.57 -21.00
CA GLY A 369 -29.66 -6.12 -21.18
C GLY A 369 -28.61 -5.66 -22.21
N GLU A 370 -28.65 -4.38 -22.61
CA GLU A 370 -27.65 -3.78 -23.51
C GLU A 370 -26.25 -3.81 -22.89
N ILE A 371 -25.28 -4.31 -23.65
CA ILE A 371 -23.86 -4.38 -23.25
C ILE A 371 -23.29 -2.95 -23.30
N ALA A 372 -23.22 -2.28 -22.16
CA ALA A 372 -22.45 -1.05 -22.05
C ALA A 372 -20.95 -1.38 -22.19
N ALA A 373 -20.27 -0.68 -23.09
CA ALA A 373 -18.82 -0.73 -23.20
C ALA A 373 -18.20 -0.21 -21.90
N SER A 374 -17.61 -1.10 -21.09
CA SER A 374 -17.02 -0.73 -19.80
C SER A 374 -15.51 -0.52 -19.92
N GLY A 375 -15.09 0.72 -19.67
CA GLY A 375 -13.69 1.12 -19.52
C GLY A 375 -13.16 1.02 -18.09
N ASP A 376 -13.81 0.24 -17.22
CA ASP A 376 -13.49 0.19 -15.78
C ASP A 376 -12.61 -1.00 -15.40
N ALA A 377 -11.65 -0.73 -14.52
CA ALA A 377 -10.59 -1.64 -14.05
C ALA A 377 -11.09 -2.90 -13.31
N MET A 378 -12.40 -2.99 -13.00
CA MET A 378 -13.02 -4.18 -12.39
C MET A 378 -13.23 -5.34 -13.38
N SER A 379 -13.18 -5.10 -14.69
CA SER A 379 -13.29 -6.16 -15.70
C SER A 379 -12.12 -7.17 -15.64
N VAL A 380 -10.99 -6.77 -15.07
CA VAL A 380 -9.78 -7.59 -14.90
C VAL A 380 -9.97 -8.65 -13.79
N LEU A 381 -10.89 -8.46 -12.85
CA LEU A 381 -11.16 -9.37 -11.72
C LEU A 381 -12.36 -10.30 -11.95
N GLY A 382 -12.81 -10.48 -13.19
CA GLY A 382 -13.80 -11.49 -13.55
C GLY A 382 -15.26 -11.07 -13.39
N GLY A 383 -15.56 -9.77 -13.44
CA GLY A 383 -16.93 -9.27 -13.56
C GLY A 383 -17.01 -8.09 -14.51
N SER A 384 -17.88 -8.16 -15.52
CA SER A 384 -18.34 -6.95 -16.19
C SER A 384 -18.96 -6.02 -15.13
N PRO A 385 -18.60 -4.73 -15.06
CA PRO A 385 -19.28 -3.79 -14.18
C PRO A 385 -20.69 -3.59 -14.74
N VAL A 386 -21.70 -4.16 -14.06
CA VAL A 386 -23.10 -3.96 -14.42
C VAL A 386 -23.79 -3.22 -13.29
N SER A 387 -24.55 -2.18 -13.64
CA SER A 387 -25.43 -1.46 -12.72
C SER A 387 -26.64 -2.29 -12.27
N ASP A 388 -26.92 -3.41 -12.93
CA ASP A 388 -28.00 -4.35 -12.61
C ASP A 388 -27.46 -5.78 -12.45
N ASN A 389 -27.45 -6.27 -11.21
CA ASN A 389 -26.94 -7.60 -10.87
C ASN A 389 -27.96 -8.72 -11.13
N ARG A 390 -29.17 -8.42 -11.63
CA ARG A 390 -30.27 -9.39 -11.80
C ARG A 390 -30.00 -10.47 -12.87
N HIS A 391 -29.07 -10.21 -13.79
CA HIS A 391 -28.78 -11.09 -14.93
C HIS A 391 -27.37 -11.70 -14.89
N LEU A 392 -26.61 -11.49 -13.81
CA LEU A 392 -25.30 -12.13 -13.64
C LEU A 392 -25.49 -13.62 -13.37
N ARG A 393 -24.85 -14.45 -14.18
CA ARG A 393 -24.84 -15.91 -14.00
C ARG A 393 -23.44 -16.44 -14.17
N ASN A 394 -23.11 -17.43 -13.33
CA ASN A 394 -21.92 -18.22 -13.55
C ASN A 394 -22.13 -19.13 -14.78
N VAL A 395 -21.37 -18.89 -15.85
CA VAL A 395 -21.45 -19.65 -17.11
C VAL A 395 -20.46 -20.83 -17.16
N GLY A 396 -19.84 -21.17 -16.02
CA GLY A 396 -18.96 -22.31 -15.88
C GLY A 396 -17.50 -21.99 -16.21
N PRO A 397 -16.66 -23.04 -16.38
CA PRO A 397 -15.23 -22.86 -16.58
C PRO A 397 -14.89 -22.29 -17.96
N SER A 398 -13.79 -21.56 -18.03
CA SER A 398 -13.17 -21.10 -19.28
C SER A 398 -11.66 -21.25 -19.22
N PHE A 399 -11.02 -21.34 -20.38
CA PHE A 399 -9.57 -21.29 -20.48
C PHE A 399 -9.14 -20.46 -21.68
N GLN A 400 -7.98 -19.83 -21.55
CA GLN A 400 -7.40 -18.98 -22.58
C GLN A 400 -6.03 -19.50 -23.00
N TYR A 401 -5.75 -19.42 -24.29
CA TYR A 401 -4.46 -19.79 -24.84
C TYR A 401 -4.09 -18.88 -26.01
N LYS A 402 -2.79 -18.73 -26.26
CA LYS A 402 -2.28 -18.15 -27.51
C LYS A 402 -1.75 -19.26 -28.39
N LEU A 403 -2.13 -19.22 -29.66
CA LEU A 403 -1.56 -20.06 -30.69
C LEU A 403 -0.61 -19.21 -31.52
N ARG A 404 0.68 -19.54 -31.49
CA ARG A 404 1.74 -18.86 -32.25
C ARG A 404 2.17 -19.72 -33.42
N ASP A 405 2.20 -19.14 -34.61
CA ASP A 405 2.72 -19.79 -35.81
C ASP A 405 4.24 -19.73 -35.90
N SER A 406 4.82 -20.42 -36.89
CA SER A 406 6.26 -20.42 -37.16
C SER A 406 6.82 -19.06 -37.60
N ARG A 407 5.96 -18.09 -37.94
CA ARG A 407 6.33 -16.71 -38.28
C ARG A 407 6.28 -15.80 -37.04
N GLY A 408 5.93 -16.33 -35.87
CA GLY A 408 5.84 -15.60 -34.62
C GLY A 408 4.51 -14.85 -34.42
N GLN A 409 3.55 -14.95 -35.34
CA GLN A 409 2.23 -14.33 -35.18
C GLN A 409 1.41 -15.13 -34.18
N ALA A 410 0.90 -14.46 -33.15
CA ALA A 410 0.09 -15.08 -32.11
C ALA A 410 -1.38 -14.63 -32.22
N ARG A 411 -2.29 -15.58 -32.11
CA ARG A 411 -3.73 -15.31 -31.92
C ARG A 411 -4.16 -15.85 -30.58
N GLU A 412 -4.99 -15.09 -29.89
CA GLU A 412 -5.46 -15.46 -28.57
C GLU A 412 -6.89 -15.96 -28.62
N PHE A 413 -7.14 -17.05 -27.91
CA PHE A 413 -8.40 -17.75 -27.87
C PHE A 413 -8.94 -17.81 -26.44
N SER A 414 -10.26 -17.72 -26.29
CA SER A 414 -10.97 -17.85 -25.02
C SER A 414 -12.14 -18.81 -25.20
N ASN A 415 -12.13 -19.92 -24.47
CA ASN A 415 -13.08 -21.01 -24.69
C ASN A 415 -13.88 -21.27 -23.42
N TYR A 416 -15.21 -21.27 -23.56
CA TYR A 416 -16.11 -21.71 -22.50
C TYR A 416 -16.32 -23.22 -22.58
N MET A 417 -16.27 -23.87 -21.42
CA MET A 417 -16.32 -25.33 -21.31
C MET A 417 -17.73 -25.86 -21.09
N LEU A 418 -18.71 -24.98 -20.85
CA LEU A 418 -20.12 -25.32 -20.77
C LEU A 418 -20.92 -24.59 -21.86
N PRO A 419 -22.07 -25.14 -22.28
CA PRO A 419 -23.02 -24.45 -23.12
C PRO A 419 -23.51 -23.14 -22.49
N LEU A 420 -23.62 -22.07 -23.28
CA LEU A 420 -24.27 -20.82 -22.89
C LEU A 420 -25.62 -20.69 -23.60
N GLU A 421 -26.65 -20.32 -22.84
CA GLU A 421 -27.98 -20.00 -23.39
C GLU A 421 -28.03 -18.53 -23.81
N LEU A 422 -28.20 -18.28 -25.10
CA LEU A 422 -28.34 -16.94 -25.68
C LEU A 422 -29.60 -16.91 -26.53
N ASP A 423 -30.49 -15.95 -26.29
CA ASP A 423 -31.76 -15.80 -27.03
C ASP A 423 -32.61 -17.09 -27.08
N GLY A 424 -32.60 -17.87 -25.99
CA GLY A 424 -33.34 -19.13 -25.87
C GLY A 424 -32.75 -20.33 -26.61
N ARG A 425 -31.48 -20.23 -27.07
CA ARG A 425 -30.75 -21.32 -27.73
C ARG A 425 -29.41 -21.57 -27.06
N TRP A 426 -28.96 -22.82 -27.07
CA TRP A 426 -27.71 -23.24 -26.45
C TRP A 426 -26.57 -23.25 -27.46
N TYR A 427 -25.44 -22.64 -27.09
CA TYR A 427 -24.24 -22.57 -27.91
C TYR A 427 -22.99 -22.98 -27.12
N MET A 428 -22.07 -23.69 -27.78
CA MET A 428 -20.67 -23.68 -27.37
C MET A 428 -20.01 -22.41 -27.89
N MET A 429 -19.22 -21.77 -27.04
CA MET A 429 -18.65 -20.44 -27.31
C MET A 429 -17.13 -20.50 -27.33
N SER A 430 -16.54 -20.09 -28.46
CA SER A 430 -15.09 -19.97 -28.64
C SER A 430 -14.75 -18.59 -29.21
N GLY A 431 -14.05 -17.77 -28.42
CA GLY A 431 -13.59 -16.44 -28.77
C GLY A 431 -12.21 -16.42 -29.40
N VAL A 432 -11.97 -15.48 -30.31
CA VAL A 432 -10.64 -15.17 -30.86
C VAL A 432 -10.39 -13.66 -30.93
N ARG A 433 -9.16 -13.23 -30.66
CA ARG A 433 -8.65 -11.88 -30.91
C ARG A 433 -7.25 -11.90 -31.51
N GLU A 434 -6.91 -10.87 -32.28
CA GLU A 434 -5.60 -10.76 -32.92
C GLU A 434 -4.63 -9.91 -32.10
N SER A 435 -5.15 -8.91 -31.38
CA SER A 435 -4.37 -8.06 -30.48
C SER A 435 -4.96 -8.05 -29.06
N PRO A 436 -4.15 -7.96 -27.99
CA PRO A 436 -4.63 -7.84 -26.61
C PRO A 436 -5.55 -6.64 -26.37
N ASN A 437 -5.44 -5.59 -27.20
CA ASN A 437 -6.26 -4.38 -27.10
C ASN A 437 -7.63 -4.51 -27.79
N GLU A 438 -7.90 -5.63 -28.48
CA GLU A 438 -9.16 -5.89 -29.14
C GLU A 438 -10.09 -6.76 -28.28
N SER A 439 -11.39 -6.55 -28.43
CA SER A 439 -12.41 -7.44 -27.87
C SER A 439 -12.43 -8.79 -28.58
N PHE A 440 -12.70 -9.86 -27.82
CA PHE A 440 -12.89 -11.19 -28.41
C PHE A 440 -14.08 -11.22 -29.36
N ARG A 441 -13.87 -11.84 -30.53
CA ARG A 441 -14.93 -12.22 -31.48
C ARG A 441 -15.31 -13.67 -31.23
N TYR A 442 -16.56 -13.94 -30.89
CA TYR A 442 -17.02 -15.28 -30.50
C TYR A 442 -17.68 -16.03 -31.65
N MET A 443 -17.18 -17.23 -31.93
CA MET A 443 -17.88 -18.25 -32.69
C MET A 443 -18.94 -18.90 -31.80
N ARG A 444 -20.19 -18.93 -32.27
CA ARG A 444 -21.31 -19.58 -31.61
C ARG A 444 -21.60 -20.89 -32.34
N MET A 445 -21.37 -22.01 -31.67
CA MET A 445 -21.62 -23.35 -32.21
C MET A 445 -22.94 -23.88 -31.63
N PRO A 446 -24.03 -23.98 -32.40
CA PRO A 446 -25.33 -24.40 -31.89
C PRO A 446 -25.30 -25.85 -31.39
N LEU A 447 -26.03 -26.11 -30.31
CA LEU A 447 -26.12 -27.43 -29.65
C LEU A 447 -27.51 -28.08 -29.77
N ASP A 448 -28.37 -27.59 -30.66
CA ASP A 448 -29.67 -28.23 -30.87
C ASP A 448 -29.55 -29.58 -31.60
N ALA A 449 -30.62 -30.39 -31.55
CA ALA A 449 -30.63 -31.73 -32.14
C ALA A 449 -30.43 -31.74 -33.66
N ASP A 450 -30.57 -30.58 -34.31
CA ASP A 450 -30.45 -30.40 -35.76
C ASP A 450 -29.10 -29.73 -36.16
N GLY A 451 -28.26 -29.34 -35.19
CA GLY A 451 -27.00 -28.64 -35.40
C GLY A 451 -27.13 -27.25 -36.04
N LYS A 452 -28.22 -26.52 -35.79
CA LYS A 452 -28.61 -25.27 -36.49
C LYS A 452 -28.65 -24.01 -35.65
#